data_AF-K9SQ54-F1
#
_entry.id   AF-K9SQ54-F1
#
_cell.length_a   1.000
_cell.length_b   1.000
_cell.length_c   1.000
_cell.angle_alpha   90.00
_cell.angle_beta   90.00
_cell.angle_gamma   90.00
#
_symmetry.space_group_name_H-M   'P 1'
#
loop_
_entity.id
_entity.type
_entity.pdbx_description
1 polymer ?
#
loop_
_entity_poly.entity_id
_entity_poly.type
_entity_poly.pdbx_seq_one_letter_code
_entity_poly.pdbx_strand_id
1 'polypeptide(L)'
;MDALKQSIEAAREQGRFLDQSQMERFRVLFQKSEARLYIAKLITAHAAELVEAVTSNHTNSDGIACLYCADVLRHITYSLLAGNESILEDDFLDRLIKDLVSLAGSIEPFRQAIGALKNALLELLNAPTSRNNINQDYYGEIVNKVANDFDIITAHFRLETHRDRPQGTSP
;
A
#
# COMPACT_ATOMS: atom_id res chain seq x y z
N MET A 1 9.21 -15.29 -1.27
CA MET A 1 9.56 -16.14 -0.10
C MET A 1 9.96 -17.56 -0.50
N ASP A 2 9.41 -18.10 -1.60
CA ASP A 2 9.55 -19.51 -1.96
C ASP A 2 10.97 -19.93 -2.34
N ALA A 3 11.74 -19.07 -3.02
CA ALA A 3 13.13 -19.38 -3.39
C ALA A 3 14.06 -19.58 -2.17
N LEU A 4 13.81 -18.88 -1.06
CA LEU A 4 14.59 -19.06 0.17
C LEU A 4 14.18 -20.34 0.89
N LYS A 5 12.87 -20.61 0.98
CA LYS A 5 12.35 -21.87 1.55
C LYS A 5 12.94 -23.07 0.81
N GLN A 6 12.91 -23.05 -0.53
CA GLN A 6 13.54 -24.08 -1.36
C GLN A 6 15.05 -24.21 -1.13
N SER A 7 15.76 -23.10 -0.94
CA SER A 7 17.22 -23.14 -0.66
C SER A 7 17.51 -23.76 0.71
N ILE A 8 16.70 -23.43 1.73
CA ILE A 8 16.81 -24.01 3.08
C ILE A 8 16.46 -25.51 3.06
N GLU A 9 15.41 -25.89 2.33
CA GLU A 9 14.99 -27.29 2.18
C GLU A 9 16.06 -28.11 1.47
N ALA A 10 16.61 -27.62 0.35
CA ALA A 10 17.69 -28.28 -0.36
C ALA A 10 18.97 -28.43 0.51
N ALA A 11 19.34 -27.39 1.27
CA ALA A 11 20.47 -27.46 2.20
C ALA A 11 20.23 -28.48 3.31
N ARG A 12 19.00 -28.53 3.85
CA ARG A 12 18.57 -29.50 4.87
C ARG A 12 18.64 -30.93 4.35
N GLU A 13 18.13 -31.19 3.15
CA GLU A 13 18.14 -32.52 2.52
C GLU A 13 19.57 -33.02 2.26
N GLN A 14 20.49 -32.11 1.95
CA GLN A 14 21.90 -32.43 1.70
C GLN A 14 22.75 -32.49 2.98
N GLY A 15 22.18 -32.15 4.15
CA GLY A 15 22.92 -32.08 5.42
C GLY A 15 24.00 -31.00 5.44
N ARG A 16 23.86 -29.93 4.65
CA ARG A 16 24.84 -28.86 4.50
C ARG A 16 24.30 -27.53 5.02
N PHE A 17 25.21 -26.62 5.37
CA PHE A 17 24.86 -25.23 5.66
C PHE A 17 24.60 -24.45 4.36
N LEU A 18 23.89 -23.32 4.50
CA LEU A 18 23.71 -22.36 3.40
C LEU A 18 25.08 -21.88 2.91
N ASP A 19 25.28 -21.87 1.60
CA ASP A 19 26.48 -21.31 1.01
C ASP A 19 26.48 -19.77 1.06
N GLN A 20 27.61 -19.15 0.70
CA GLN A 20 27.77 -17.70 0.73
C GLN A 20 26.73 -16.96 -0.13
N SER A 21 26.31 -17.52 -1.26
CA SER A 21 25.31 -16.91 -2.14
C SER A 21 23.91 -16.96 -1.52
N GLN A 22 23.58 -18.05 -0.83
CA GLN A 22 22.32 -18.23 -0.12
C GLN A 22 22.26 -17.32 1.12
N MET A 23 23.38 -17.18 1.84
CA MET A 23 23.50 -16.25 2.95
C MET A 23 23.36 -14.79 2.52
N GLU A 24 23.92 -14.42 1.37
CA GLU A 24 23.75 -13.06 0.84
C GLU A 24 22.30 -12.78 0.47
N ARG A 25 21.61 -13.73 -0.17
CA ARG A 25 20.16 -13.62 -0.45
C ARG A 25 19.35 -13.44 0.84
N PHE A 26 19.69 -14.19 1.89
CA PHE A 26 19.06 -14.06 3.20
C PHE A 26 19.27 -12.67 3.80
N ARG A 27 20.50 -12.15 3.74
CA ARG A 27 20.84 -10.80 4.21
C ARG A 27 20.02 -9.73 3.51
N VAL A 28 19.94 -9.79 2.17
CA VAL A 28 19.13 -8.87 1.37
C VAL A 28 17.65 -8.93 1.77
N LEU A 29 17.08 -10.13 1.92
CA LEU A 29 15.68 -10.29 2.34
C LEU A 29 15.42 -9.69 3.72
N PHE A 30 16.35 -9.87 4.66
CA PHE A 30 16.25 -9.32 6.01
C PHE A 30 16.29 -7.78 5.98
N GLN A 31 17.26 -7.18 5.29
CA GLN A 31 17.36 -5.72 5.19
C GLN A 31 16.13 -5.11 4.50
N LYS A 32 15.58 -5.77 3.47
CA LYS A 32 14.30 -5.38 2.86
C LYS A 32 13.12 -5.52 3.84
N SER A 33 13.13 -6.51 4.75
CA SER A 33 12.08 -6.64 5.77
C SER A 33 12.18 -5.57 6.86
N GLU A 34 13.40 -5.16 7.25
CA GLU A 34 13.61 -4.05 8.19
C GLU A 34 13.07 -2.73 7.62
N ALA A 35 13.33 -2.45 6.35
CA ALA A 35 12.78 -1.29 5.65
C ALA A 35 11.24 -1.31 5.63
N ARG A 36 10.63 -2.47 5.31
CA ARG A 36 9.17 -2.65 5.34
C ARG A 36 8.57 -2.44 6.71
N LEU A 37 9.14 -3.04 7.75
CA LEU A 37 8.66 -2.90 9.13
C LEU A 37 8.76 -1.45 9.61
N TYR A 38 9.84 -0.76 9.26
CA TYR A 38 10.02 0.63 9.63
C TYR A 38 9.00 1.54 8.94
N ILE A 39 8.77 1.37 7.63
CA ILE A 39 7.77 2.15 6.89
C ILE A 39 6.36 1.84 7.40
N ALA A 40 6.03 0.57 7.64
CA ALA A 40 4.77 0.16 8.24
C ALA A 40 4.55 0.80 9.62
N LYS A 41 5.60 0.88 10.44
CA LYS A 41 5.57 1.59 11.73
C LYS A 41 5.29 3.08 11.55
N LEU A 42 5.94 3.75 10.60
CA LEU A 42 5.69 5.17 10.32
C LEU A 42 4.25 5.41 9.87
N ILE A 43 3.75 4.60 8.92
CA ILE A 43 2.35 4.70 8.46
C ILE A 43 1.39 4.52 9.64
N THR A 44 1.59 3.48 10.45
CA THR A 44 0.70 3.18 11.59
C THR A 44 0.75 4.27 12.66
N ALA A 45 1.95 4.82 12.94
CA ALA A 45 2.12 5.86 13.96
C ALA A 45 1.48 7.20 13.56
N HIS A 46 1.48 7.52 12.26
CA HIS A 46 0.96 8.79 11.74
C HIS A 46 -0.40 8.65 11.04
N ALA A 47 -1.05 7.49 11.10
CA ALA A 47 -2.28 7.22 10.36
C ALA A 47 -3.40 8.23 10.66
N ALA A 48 -3.58 8.60 11.94
CA ALA A 48 -4.59 9.58 12.34
C ALA A 48 -4.30 10.97 11.77
N GLU A 49 -3.04 11.44 11.89
CA GLU A 49 -2.60 12.74 11.36
C GLU A 49 -2.74 12.81 9.83
N LEU A 50 -2.35 11.75 9.13
CA LEU A 50 -2.48 11.64 7.68
C LEU A 50 -3.94 11.72 7.22
N VAL A 51 -4.82 11.00 7.91
CA VAL A 51 -6.25 11.01 7.61
C VAL A 51 -6.86 12.38 7.93
N GLU A 52 -6.52 12.98 9.06
CA GLU A 52 -7.00 14.31 9.46
C GLU A 52 -6.60 15.37 8.44
N ALA A 53 -5.34 15.37 7.98
CA ALA A 53 -4.83 16.29 6.97
C ALA A 53 -5.59 16.20 5.63
N VAL A 54 -6.12 15.03 5.28
CA VAL A 54 -6.96 14.86 4.09
C VAL A 54 -8.36 15.43 4.34
N THR A 55 -8.93 15.19 5.52
CA THR A 55 -10.28 15.69 5.85
C THR A 55 -10.38 17.20 5.98
N SER A 56 -9.35 17.86 6.52
CA SER A 56 -9.33 19.32 6.67
C SER A 56 -9.29 20.06 5.33
N ASN A 57 -8.79 19.41 4.28
CA ASN A 57 -8.68 19.97 2.93
C ASN A 57 -9.89 19.63 2.03
N HIS A 58 -10.75 18.70 2.43
CA HIS A 58 -11.90 18.22 1.65
C HIS A 58 -13.22 18.39 2.44
N THR A 59 -13.41 19.58 3.02
CA THR A 59 -14.49 19.99 3.96
C THR A 59 -15.94 19.72 3.55
N ASN A 60 -16.20 19.20 2.35
CA ASN A 60 -17.55 19.04 1.78
C ASN A 60 -17.94 17.58 1.47
N SER A 61 -17.04 16.59 1.62
CA SER A 61 -17.45 15.19 1.57
C SER A 61 -17.54 14.65 2.98
N ASP A 62 -18.77 14.40 3.44
CA ASP A 62 -19.13 13.76 4.71
C ASP A 62 -18.09 12.70 5.12
N GLY A 63 -17.78 12.58 6.41
CA GLY A 63 -16.67 11.79 7.00
C GLY A 63 -16.48 10.33 6.55
N ILE A 64 -17.28 9.83 5.63
CA ILE A 64 -17.08 8.63 4.80
C ILE A 64 -15.68 8.61 4.17
N ALA A 65 -15.21 9.70 3.55
CA ALA A 65 -13.87 9.72 2.93
C ALA A 65 -12.75 9.48 3.97
N CYS A 66 -12.90 10.03 5.19
CA CYS A 66 -12.01 9.83 6.33
C CYS A 66 -11.89 8.35 6.72
N LEU A 67 -13.04 7.68 6.90
CA LEU A 67 -13.10 6.28 7.32
C LEU A 67 -12.41 5.36 6.31
N TYR A 68 -12.67 5.58 5.02
CA TYR A 68 -12.10 4.75 3.98
C TYR A 68 -10.62 5.06 3.69
N CYS A 69 -10.13 6.29 3.94
CA CYS A 69 -8.70 6.59 3.90
C CYS A 69 -7.94 5.80 4.98
N ALA A 70 -8.49 5.67 6.19
CA ALA A 70 -7.89 4.85 7.24
C ALA A 70 -7.81 3.36 6.83
N ASP A 71 -8.87 2.85 6.20
CA ASP A 71 -8.89 1.47 5.69
C ASP A 71 -7.88 1.25 4.55
N VAL A 72 -7.68 2.23 3.68
CA VAL A 72 -6.64 2.18 2.64
C VAL A 72 -5.25 2.11 3.26
N LEU A 73 -4.92 2.97 4.23
CA LEU A 73 -3.62 2.92 4.92
C LEU A 73 -3.39 1.56 5.60
N ARG A 74 -4.43 0.98 6.18
CA ARG A 74 -4.37 -0.35 6.81
C ARG A 74 -4.04 -1.45 5.78
N HIS A 75 -4.68 -1.45 4.61
CA HIS A 75 -4.41 -2.46 3.57
C HIS A 75 -3.03 -2.28 2.92
N ILE A 76 -2.59 -1.04 2.71
CA ILE A 76 -1.21 -0.77 2.26
C ILE A 76 -0.20 -1.28 3.29
N THR A 77 -0.45 -1.04 4.58
CA THR A 77 0.39 -1.56 5.66
C THR A 77 0.44 -3.08 5.65
N TYR A 78 -0.69 -3.75 5.43
CA TYR A 78 -0.73 -5.21 5.29
C TYR A 78 0.02 -5.72 4.06
N SER A 79 -0.13 -5.07 2.91
CA SER A 79 0.63 -5.39 1.69
C SER A 79 2.15 -5.25 1.93
N LEU A 80 2.58 -4.22 2.66
CA LEU A 80 3.98 -4.04 3.04
C LEU A 80 4.48 -5.19 3.93
N LEU A 81 3.72 -5.54 4.97
CA LEU A 81 4.09 -6.60 5.92
C LEU A 81 4.13 -7.98 5.25
N ALA A 82 3.17 -8.27 4.37
CA ALA A 82 3.14 -9.50 3.60
C ALA A 82 4.23 -9.56 2.52
N GLY A 83 4.67 -8.39 2.01
CA GLY A 83 5.66 -8.29 0.95
C GLY A 83 5.12 -8.68 -0.42
N ASN A 84 3.80 -8.60 -0.64
CA ASN A 84 3.14 -8.86 -1.90
C ASN A 84 2.00 -7.83 -2.15
N GLU A 85 1.68 -7.60 -3.42
CA GLU A 85 0.61 -6.67 -3.83
C GLU A 85 -0.79 -7.33 -3.81
N SER A 86 -0.86 -8.67 -3.84
CA SER A 86 -2.13 -9.41 -4.04
C SER A 86 -3.20 -9.14 -2.98
N ILE A 87 -2.83 -8.69 -1.77
CA ILE A 87 -3.80 -8.37 -0.72
C ILE A 87 -4.69 -7.18 -1.11
N LEU A 88 -4.19 -6.27 -1.96
CA LEU A 88 -5.01 -5.18 -2.50
C LEU A 88 -5.99 -5.67 -3.59
N GLU A 89 -5.71 -6.81 -4.23
CA GLU A 89 -6.45 -7.30 -5.40
C GLU A 89 -7.59 -8.28 -5.05
N ASP A 90 -7.57 -8.95 -3.89
CA ASP A 90 -8.54 -9.99 -3.48
C ASP A 90 -9.91 -9.42 -3.02
N ASP A 91 -10.61 -8.70 -3.91
CA ASP A 91 -11.95 -8.10 -3.76
C ASP A 91 -12.04 -6.90 -2.79
N PHE A 92 -10.94 -6.47 -2.15
CA PHE A 92 -10.98 -5.29 -1.27
C PHE A 92 -11.43 -4.05 -2.03
N LEU A 93 -10.79 -3.78 -3.19
CA LEU A 93 -11.10 -2.58 -3.97
C LEU A 93 -12.50 -2.62 -4.56
N ASP A 94 -12.97 -3.80 -4.99
CA ASP A 94 -14.34 -3.96 -5.51
C ASP A 94 -15.39 -3.71 -4.42
N ARG A 95 -15.19 -4.24 -3.21
CA ARG A 95 -16.05 -3.96 -2.05
C ARG A 95 -16.02 -2.48 -1.69
N LEU A 96 -14.83 -1.89 -1.66
CA LEU A 96 -14.64 -0.48 -1.34
C LEU A 96 -15.38 0.44 -2.32
N ILE A 97 -15.27 0.19 -3.63
CA ILE A 97 -16.01 0.94 -4.66
C ILE A 97 -17.51 0.82 -4.43
N LYS A 98 -18.02 -0.40 -4.25
CA LYS A 98 -19.45 -0.66 -4.06
C LYS A 98 -20.01 0.12 -2.87
N ASP A 99 -19.30 0.11 -1.75
CA ASP A 99 -19.75 0.81 -0.55
C ASP A 99 -19.68 2.33 -0.73
N LEU A 100 -18.59 2.85 -1.33
CA LEU A 100 -18.44 4.29 -1.61
C LEU A 100 -19.52 4.83 -2.55
N VAL A 101 -19.84 4.11 -3.62
CA VAL A 101 -20.92 4.48 -4.54
C VAL A 101 -22.27 4.43 -3.81
N SER A 102 -22.51 3.40 -2.99
CA SER A 102 -23.74 3.27 -2.21
C SER A 102 -23.93 4.38 -1.17
N LEU A 103 -22.84 4.89 -0.59
CA LEU A 103 -22.88 5.88 0.49
C LEU A 103 -22.82 7.32 -0.03
N ALA A 104 -21.91 7.59 -0.96
CA ALA A 104 -21.59 8.95 -1.42
C ALA A 104 -22.13 9.28 -2.82
N GLY A 105 -22.69 8.29 -3.55
CA GLY A 105 -23.22 8.46 -4.90
C GLY A 105 -22.17 8.72 -5.99
N SER A 106 -20.93 9.08 -5.62
CA SER A 106 -19.80 9.26 -6.53
C SER A 106 -18.48 8.92 -5.85
N ILE A 107 -17.57 8.31 -6.60
CA ILE A 107 -16.22 7.98 -6.14
C ILE A 107 -15.22 9.14 -6.33
N GLU A 108 -15.60 10.18 -7.07
CA GLU A 108 -14.70 11.27 -7.46
C GLU A 108 -14.08 12.02 -6.27
N PRO A 109 -14.84 12.41 -5.22
CA PRO A 109 -14.26 13.05 -4.04
C PRO A 109 -13.27 12.14 -3.32
N PHE A 110 -13.58 10.84 -3.25
CA PHE A 110 -12.69 9.85 -2.64
C PHE A 110 -11.38 9.70 -3.43
N ARG A 111 -11.44 9.72 -4.77
CA ARG A 111 -10.25 9.68 -5.61
C ARG A 111 -9.30 10.85 -5.34
N GLN A 112 -9.84 12.05 -5.15
CA GLN A 112 -9.06 13.24 -4.81
C GLN A 112 -8.44 13.11 -3.42
N ALA A 113 -9.21 12.63 -2.44
CA ALA A 113 -8.74 12.37 -1.09
C ALA A 113 -7.59 11.34 -1.07
N ILE A 114 -7.67 10.28 -1.86
CA ILE A 114 -6.60 9.27 -2.00
C ILE A 114 -5.34 9.87 -2.63
N GLY A 115 -5.48 10.76 -3.61
CA GLY A 115 -4.34 11.50 -4.17
C GLY A 115 -3.67 12.41 -3.14
N ALA A 116 -4.46 13.12 -2.33
CA ALA A 116 -3.95 13.94 -1.24
C ALA A 116 -3.25 13.08 -0.17
N LEU A 117 -3.84 11.93 0.20
CA LEU A 117 -3.28 10.98 1.15
C LEU A 117 -1.93 10.42 0.69
N LYS A 118 -1.83 10.05 -0.60
CA LYS A 118 -0.56 9.61 -1.22
C LYS A 118 0.51 10.68 -1.04
N ASN A 119 0.20 11.93 -1.38
CA ASN A 119 1.17 13.02 -1.30
C ASN A 119 1.63 13.27 0.14
N ALA A 120 0.69 13.38 1.08
CA ALA A 120 1.00 13.59 2.50
C ALA A 120 1.86 12.45 3.07
N LEU A 121 1.55 11.20 2.71
CA LEU A 121 2.36 10.05 3.15
C LEU A 121 3.76 10.07 2.52
N LEU A 122 3.88 10.37 1.23
CA LEU A 122 5.18 10.44 0.58
C LEU A 122 6.03 11.59 1.12
N GLU A 123 5.44 12.72 1.49
CA GLU A 123 6.14 13.79 2.20
C GLU A 123 6.66 13.32 3.55
N LEU A 124 5.83 12.64 4.35
CA LEU A 124 6.23 12.04 5.62
C LEU A 124 7.38 11.03 5.44
N LEU A 125 7.28 10.13 4.47
CA LEU A 125 8.29 9.09 4.21
C LEU A 125 9.58 9.67 3.64
N ASN A 126 9.54 10.80 2.95
CA ASN A 126 10.73 11.45 2.40
C ASN A 126 11.35 12.47 3.36
N ALA A 127 10.63 12.92 4.38
CA ALA A 127 11.12 13.84 5.40
C ALA A 127 12.42 13.32 6.07
N PRO A 128 13.37 14.21 6.40
CA PRO A 128 14.64 13.84 7.02
C PRO A 128 14.43 13.30 8.43
N THR A 129 14.15 12.01 8.52
CA THR A 129 14.07 11.24 9.77
C THR A 129 15.39 10.53 10.03
N SER A 130 15.70 10.24 11.29
CA SER A 130 16.88 9.45 11.68
C SER A 130 16.74 8.00 11.20
N ARG A 131 17.19 7.72 9.97
CA ARG A 131 17.15 6.39 9.32
C ARG A 131 18.47 5.62 9.49
N ASN A 132 19.23 5.91 10.55
CA ASN A 132 20.65 5.55 10.71
C ASN A 132 20.96 4.05 10.61
N ASN A 133 19.97 3.17 10.78
CA ASN A 133 20.14 1.72 10.76
C ASN A 133 19.43 1.02 9.60
N ILE A 134 18.90 1.77 8.62
CA ILE A 134 18.16 1.21 7.49
C ILE A 134 18.93 1.45 6.20
N ASN A 135 19.07 0.40 5.39
CA ASN A 135 19.62 0.52 4.04
C ASN A 135 18.74 1.48 3.22
N GLN A 136 19.32 2.57 2.74
CA GLN A 136 18.58 3.64 2.06
C GLN A 136 18.07 3.22 0.68
N ASP A 137 18.77 2.33 -0.03
CA ASP A 137 18.35 1.83 -1.33
C ASP A 137 17.06 1.01 -1.17
N TYR A 138 17.05 0.09 -0.20
CA TYR A 138 15.84 -0.69 0.10
C TYR A 138 14.72 0.16 0.67
N TYR A 139 15.03 1.18 1.48
CA TYR A 139 14.02 2.14 1.91
C TYR A 139 13.35 2.81 0.70
N GLY A 140 14.14 3.33 -0.24
CA GLY A 140 13.64 3.95 -1.47
C GLY A 140 12.81 2.99 -2.33
N GLU A 141 13.25 1.75 -2.49
CA GLU A 141 12.46 0.71 -3.18
C GLU A 141 11.08 0.52 -2.53
N ILE A 142 11.02 0.43 -1.20
CA ILE A 142 9.75 0.23 -0.50
C ILE A 142 8.87 1.48 -0.55
N VAL A 143 9.43 2.69 -0.48
CA VAL A 143 8.66 3.93 -0.69
C VAL A 143 8.05 3.98 -2.09
N ASN A 144 8.81 3.58 -3.11
CA ASN A 144 8.29 3.48 -4.48
C ASN A 144 7.18 2.43 -4.60
N LYS A 145 7.31 1.30 -3.91
CA LYS A 145 6.21 0.31 -3.82
C LYS A 145 4.96 0.93 -3.20
N VAL A 146 5.08 1.65 -2.09
CA VAL A 146 3.92 2.34 -1.47
C VAL A 146 3.27 3.29 -2.47
N ALA A 147 4.06 4.08 -3.20
CA ALA A 147 3.53 4.97 -4.22
C ALA A 147 2.77 4.21 -5.33
N ASN A 148 3.30 3.05 -5.75
CA ASN A 148 2.67 2.16 -6.73
C ASN A 148 1.36 1.57 -6.19
N ASP A 149 1.30 1.14 -4.93
CA ASP A 149 0.09 0.63 -4.29
C ASP A 149 -1.06 1.66 -4.37
N PHE A 150 -0.75 2.95 -4.12
CA PHE A 150 -1.73 4.03 -4.32
C PHE A 150 -2.14 4.24 -5.79
N ASP A 151 -1.21 4.06 -6.74
CA ASP A 151 -1.51 4.17 -8.16
C ASP A 151 -2.42 3.04 -8.64
N ILE A 152 -2.21 1.81 -8.15
CA ILE A 152 -3.09 0.65 -8.39
C ILE A 152 -4.49 0.96 -7.89
N ILE A 153 -4.64 1.42 -6.65
CA ILE A 153 -5.94 1.81 -6.06
C ILE A 153 -6.64 2.85 -6.93
N THR A 154 -5.91 3.91 -7.32
CA THR A 154 -6.44 5.00 -8.13
C THR A 154 -6.83 4.55 -9.55
N ALA A 155 -6.05 3.65 -10.15
CA ALA A 155 -6.33 3.08 -11.46
C ALA A 155 -7.58 2.19 -11.44
N HIS A 156 -7.75 1.39 -10.38
CA HIS A 156 -8.93 0.54 -10.18
C HIS A 156 -10.22 1.36 -10.16
N PHE A 157 -10.21 2.51 -9.46
CA PHE A 157 -11.34 3.43 -9.43
C PHE A 157 -11.70 4.04 -10.79
N ARG A 158 -10.75 4.15 -11.74
CA ARG A 158 -11.03 4.65 -13.09
C ARG A 158 -11.80 3.63 -13.93
N LEU A 159 -11.47 2.34 -13.81
CA LEU A 159 -12.06 1.30 -14.64
C LEU A 159 -13.56 1.12 -14.36
N GLU A 160 -13.99 1.23 -13.10
CA GLU A 160 -15.41 1.07 -12.74
C GLU A 160 -16.29 2.26 -13.13
N THR A 161 -15.77 3.49 -13.15
CA THR A 161 -16.54 4.66 -13.64
C THR A 161 -16.99 4.57 -15.11
N HIS A 162 -16.40 3.65 -15.89
CA HIS A 162 -16.77 3.41 -17.27
C HIS A 162 -17.79 2.26 -17.46
N ARG A 163 -18.02 1.40 -16.46
CA ARG A 163 -19.02 0.32 -16.53
C ARG A 163 -20.45 0.80 -16.27
N ASP A 164 -20.61 1.84 -15.46
CA ASP A 164 -21.93 2.33 -15.01
C ASP A 164 -22.61 3.36 -15.93
N ARG A 165 -22.14 3.57 -17.17
CA ARG A 165 -22.95 4.34 -18.13
C ARG A 165 -24.07 3.44 -18.67
N PRO A 166 -25.36 3.74 -18.40
CA PRO A 166 -26.43 3.07 -19.10
C PRO A 166 -26.26 3.34 -20.59
N GLN A 167 -26.21 2.27 -21.38
CA GLN A 167 -26.32 2.39 -22.83
C GLN A 167 -27.66 3.08 -23.09
N GLY A 168 -27.59 4.34 -23.53
CA GLY A 168 -28.77 5.12 -23.86
C GLY A 168 -29.63 4.33 -24.85
N THR A 169 -30.87 4.09 -24.46
CA THR A 169 -31.93 3.72 -25.40
C THR A 169 -32.07 4.87 -26.39
N SER A 170 -31.53 4.70 -27.59
CA SER A 170 -31.84 5.58 -28.72
C SER A 170 -33.33 5.45 -29.08
N PRO A 171 -34.01 6.56 -29.42
CA PRO A 171 -35.40 6.54 -29.90
C PRO A 171 -35.55 5.89 -31.27
#